data_AF-A0A1I5MLI9-F1
#
_entry.id   AF-A0A1I5MLI9-F1
#
_cell.length_a   1.000
_cell.length_b   1.000
_cell.length_c   1.000
_cell.angle_alpha   90.00
_cell.angle_beta   90.00
_cell.angle_gamma   90.00
#
_symmetry.space_group_name_H-M   'P 1'
#
loop_
_entity.id
_entity.type
_entity.pdbx_description
1 polymer ?
#
loop_
_entity_poly.entity_id
_entity_poly.type
_entity_poly.pdbx_seq_one_letter_code
_entity_poly.pdbx_strand_id
1 'polypeptide(L)'
;MKKLFFLSVMLTAAMAVSAQLKIAPKMQKGLTKVYNVVATTNIPGQKEVNITTDMKYTVTEANADGYVVDVLTTTFTSDATSDNIAGQLLSGAAELLKGLNVRVATNNDGRAEKIVNYAELRPKMDDMCDKLIKKMYQAIPQMSQLVPKEPLRQQLMESLTEEKLLKSMQNATSVMTLNGKTVMTGAQEEYVNEQGMKMKRLYFVNGKNIVTNSSMNMSKDELKALLIAQVEKLAPAQADMIKQNIDTVIESGMLKMDMKETATYDLLDDGWVKSVTVDTTTDTMGQTAKSHTVITCK
;
A
#
# COMPACT_ATOMS: atom_id res chain seq x y z
N MET A 1 26.39 4.11 27.49
CA MET A 1 25.51 3.04 28.00
C MET A 1 24.07 3.49 27.93
N LYS A 2 23.32 2.95 26.97
CA LYS A 2 21.84 2.85 26.81
C LYS A 2 21.57 2.21 25.43
N LYS A 3 22.31 1.14 25.13
CA LYS A 3 22.14 0.27 23.97
C LYS A 3 21.62 -1.06 24.50
N LEU A 4 20.38 -1.08 24.97
CA LEU A 4 19.73 -2.29 25.46
C LEU A 4 18.21 -2.09 25.32
N PHE A 5 17.53 -3.14 24.86
CA PHE A 5 16.11 -3.24 24.46
C PHE A 5 15.79 -2.75 23.05
N PHE A 6 15.99 -3.64 22.07
CA PHE A 6 14.97 -3.98 21.03
C PHE A 6 15.37 -5.19 20.16
N LEU A 7 16.25 -6.08 20.65
CA LEU A 7 16.66 -7.28 19.92
C LEU A 7 16.64 -8.51 20.85
N SER A 8 15.47 -8.90 21.32
CA SER A 8 15.32 -10.14 22.09
C SER A 8 13.96 -10.80 21.90
N VAL A 9 13.62 -11.16 20.65
CA VAL A 9 12.77 -12.32 20.35
C VAL A 9 13.26 -12.97 19.04
N MET A 10 14.51 -13.43 19.02
CA MET A 10 14.93 -14.50 18.11
C MET A 10 15.88 -15.39 18.89
N LEU A 11 15.66 -16.71 18.79
CA LEU A 11 16.33 -17.83 19.47
C LEU A 11 15.67 -18.32 20.76
N THR A 12 14.44 -18.82 20.61
CA THR A 12 14.15 -20.20 21.02
C THR A 12 13.90 -21.02 19.77
N ALA A 13 14.93 -21.73 19.30
CA ALA A 13 14.75 -22.92 18.47
C ALA A 13 14.16 -24.02 19.37
N ALA A 14 12.90 -23.86 19.77
CA ALA A 14 12.07 -24.97 20.20
C ALA A 14 11.41 -25.52 18.94
N MET A 15 11.28 -26.83 18.81
CA MET A 15 10.48 -27.47 17.78
C MET A 15 9.01 -27.03 17.93
N ALA A 16 8.68 -25.84 17.48
CA ALA A 16 7.31 -25.40 17.32
C ALA A 16 6.78 -26.15 16.11
N VAL A 17 5.74 -26.96 16.30
CA VAL A 17 4.82 -27.27 15.21
C VAL A 17 4.59 -25.94 14.49
N SER A 18 5.02 -25.85 13.24
CA SER A 18 5.05 -24.59 12.50
C SER A 18 3.62 -24.07 12.41
N ALA A 19 3.28 -23.11 13.28
CA ALA A 19 1.91 -22.63 13.42
C ALA A 19 1.41 -22.16 12.05
N GLN A 20 0.36 -22.79 11.57
CA GLN A 20 -0.22 -22.58 10.25
C GLN A 20 -1.68 -22.16 10.42
N LEU A 21 -2.10 -21.18 9.64
CA LEU A 21 -3.46 -20.65 9.65
C LEU A 21 -3.94 -20.45 8.23
N LYS A 22 -5.11 -21.01 7.90
CA LYS A 22 -5.88 -20.67 6.71
C LYS A 22 -6.79 -19.49 7.05
N ILE A 23 -6.69 -18.40 6.30
CA ILE A 23 -7.55 -17.23 6.46
C ILE A 23 -8.66 -17.31 5.41
N ALA A 24 -9.86 -17.65 5.85
CA ALA A 24 -11.06 -17.71 5.01
C ALA A 24 -12.22 -17.06 5.78
N PRO A 25 -12.47 -15.75 5.59
CA PRO A 25 -13.54 -15.05 6.29
C PRO A 25 -14.92 -15.60 5.92
N LYS A 26 -15.83 -15.68 6.89
CA LYS A 26 -17.23 -16.04 6.64
C LYS A 26 -17.92 -14.87 5.94
N MET A 27 -18.24 -15.03 4.65
CA MET A 27 -18.86 -13.99 3.83
C MET A 27 -20.32 -14.33 3.51
N GLN A 28 -21.22 -13.99 4.42
CA GLN A 28 -22.66 -14.15 4.19
C GLN A 28 -23.20 -12.95 3.40
N LYS A 29 -24.06 -13.18 2.41
CA LYS A 29 -24.75 -12.10 1.70
C LYS A 29 -25.46 -11.16 2.69
N GLY A 30 -25.26 -9.86 2.52
CA GLY A 30 -25.78 -8.81 3.41
C GLY A 30 -24.86 -8.48 4.58
N LEU A 31 -23.82 -9.29 4.86
CA LEU A 31 -22.83 -8.98 5.89
C LEU A 31 -22.16 -7.64 5.57
N THR A 32 -22.08 -6.78 6.58
CA THR A 32 -21.39 -5.49 6.49
C THR A 32 -20.37 -5.37 7.62
N LYS A 33 -19.17 -4.91 7.29
CA LYS A 33 -18.10 -4.53 8.23
C LYS A 33 -17.68 -3.11 7.94
N VAL A 34 -17.47 -2.31 8.97
CA VAL A 34 -16.97 -0.94 8.83
C VAL A 34 -15.63 -0.86 9.54
N TYR A 35 -14.61 -0.39 8.84
CA TYR A 35 -13.27 -0.23 9.37
C TYR A 35 -12.93 1.25 9.48
N ASN A 36 -12.50 1.67 10.66
CA ASN A 36 -11.82 2.94 10.84
C ASN A 36 -10.35 2.76 10.49
N VAL A 37 -9.83 3.62 9.62
CA VAL A 37 -8.41 3.69 9.27
C VAL A 37 -7.87 5.02 9.77
N VAL A 38 -6.92 5.00 10.69
CA VAL A 38 -6.18 6.17 11.18
C VAL A 38 -4.74 6.01 10.72
N ALA A 39 -4.27 6.92 9.86
CA ALA A 39 -2.91 6.92 9.35
C ALA A 39 -2.19 8.21 9.78
N THR A 40 -1.06 8.04 10.43
CA THR A 40 -0.14 9.11 10.84
C THR A 40 1.12 9.02 10.00
N THR A 41 1.51 10.11 9.36
CA THR A 41 2.70 10.16 8.50
C THR A 41 3.64 11.28 8.93
N ASN A 42 4.91 10.92 9.14
CA ASN A 42 6.00 11.81 9.47
C ASN A 42 7.02 11.82 8.34
N ILE A 43 7.18 12.99 7.71
CA ILE A 43 8.20 13.23 6.68
C ILE A 43 9.19 14.24 7.23
N PRO A 44 10.51 13.97 7.20
CA PRO A 44 11.52 14.89 7.70
C PRO A 44 11.35 16.31 7.13
N GLY A 45 11.38 17.31 8.02
CA GLY A 45 11.23 18.71 7.63
C GLY A 45 9.79 19.14 7.31
N GLN A 46 8.80 18.28 7.51
CA GLN A 46 7.37 18.60 7.40
C GLN A 46 6.68 18.36 8.74
N LYS A 47 5.52 19.00 8.93
CA LYS A 47 4.64 18.64 10.05
C LYS A 47 4.12 17.22 9.86
N GLU A 48 3.83 16.55 10.97
CA GLU A 48 3.11 15.28 10.93
C GLU A 48 1.69 15.48 10.39
N VAL A 49 1.14 14.45 9.74
CA VAL A 49 -0.21 14.46 9.18
C VAL A 49 -0.96 13.26 9.68
N ASN A 50 -2.19 13.49 10.12
CA ASN A 50 -3.17 12.47 10.42
C ASN A 50 -4.26 12.48 9.35
N ILE A 51 -4.55 11.30 8.81
CA ILE A 51 -5.67 11.03 7.92
C ILE A 51 -6.55 9.99 8.60
N THR A 52 -7.85 10.24 8.65
CA THR A 52 -8.83 9.25 9.12
C THR A 52 -9.85 8.99 8.03
N THR A 53 -10.12 7.72 7.76
CA THR A 53 -11.17 7.29 6.83
C THR A 53 -11.98 6.16 7.44
N ASP A 54 -13.26 6.07 7.05
CA ASP A 54 -14.04 4.86 7.27
C ASP A 54 -14.22 4.15 5.93
N MET A 55 -13.95 2.84 5.94
CA MET A 55 -14.17 1.96 4.81
C MET A 55 -15.24 0.93 5.15
N LYS A 56 -16.30 0.87 4.34
CA LYS A 56 -17.38 -0.10 4.46
C LYS A 56 -17.19 -1.23 3.46
N TYR A 57 -17.25 -2.46 3.96
CA TYR A 57 -17.22 -3.69 3.19
C TYR A 57 -18.58 -4.35 3.30
N THR A 58 -19.25 -4.57 2.18
CA THR A 58 -20.57 -5.22 2.14
C THR A 58 -20.53 -6.41 1.18
N VAL A 59 -20.84 -7.60 1.68
CA VAL A 59 -20.98 -8.81 0.84
C VAL A 59 -22.31 -8.71 0.10
N THR A 60 -22.29 -8.36 -1.18
CA THR A 60 -23.50 -8.15 -1.99
C THR A 60 -23.99 -9.45 -2.63
N GLU A 61 -23.07 -10.39 -2.91
CA GLU A 61 -23.38 -11.69 -3.48
C GLU A 61 -22.55 -12.78 -2.79
N ALA A 62 -23.15 -13.96 -2.64
CA ALA A 62 -22.51 -15.17 -2.12
C ALA A 62 -23.11 -16.37 -2.87
N ASN A 63 -22.26 -17.12 -3.57
CA ASN A 63 -22.67 -18.27 -4.38
C ASN A 63 -21.60 -19.38 -4.30
N ALA A 64 -21.75 -20.45 -5.07
CA ALA A 64 -20.83 -21.59 -5.04
C ALA A 64 -19.43 -21.28 -5.61
N ASP A 65 -19.30 -20.21 -6.38
CA ASP A 65 -18.05 -19.80 -7.04
C ASP A 65 -17.27 -18.77 -6.21
N GLY A 66 -17.93 -18.12 -5.24
CA GLY A 66 -17.33 -17.19 -4.30
C GLY A 66 -18.25 -16.05 -3.90
N TYR A 67 -17.69 -14.85 -3.76
CA TYR A 67 -18.41 -13.69 -3.22
C TYR A 67 -18.19 -12.44 -4.07
N VAL A 68 -19.11 -11.48 -3.95
CA VAL A 68 -18.89 -10.10 -4.40
C VAL A 68 -18.94 -9.18 -3.18
N VAL A 69 -17.89 -8.40 -3.01
CA VAL A 69 -17.72 -7.46 -1.89
C VAL A 69 -17.64 -6.04 -2.45
N ASP A 70 -18.56 -5.19 -2.02
CA ASP A 70 -18.52 -3.76 -2.27
C ASP A 70 -17.63 -3.09 -1.22
N VAL A 71 -16.59 -2.39 -1.66
CA VAL A 71 -15.61 -1.66 -0.84
C VAL A 71 -15.80 -0.17 -1.08
N LEU A 72 -16.24 0.55 -0.05
CA LEU A 72 -16.60 1.98 -0.14
C LEU A 72 -15.93 2.80 0.96
N THR A 73 -15.16 3.81 0.57
CA THR A 73 -14.71 4.85 1.50
C THR A 73 -15.86 5.82 1.79
N THR A 74 -16.38 5.82 3.02
CA THR A 74 -17.57 6.59 3.42
C THR A 74 -17.21 7.94 4.03
N THR A 75 -16.16 7.99 4.84
CA THR A 75 -15.69 9.22 5.50
C THR A 75 -14.23 9.49 5.19
N PHE A 76 -13.85 10.75 5.30
CA PHE A 76 -12.48 11.22 5.16
C PHE A 76 -12.33 12.50 5.99
N THR A 77 -11.27 12.57 6.78
CA THR A 77 -10.81 13.77 7.48
C THR A 77 -9.29 13.81 7.48
N SER A 78 -8.70 15.01 7.44
CA SER A 78 -7.28 15.21 7.63
C SER A 78 -6.98 16.51 8.37
N ASP A 79 -5.89 16.53 9.14
CA ASP A 79 -5.34 17.73 9.78
C ASP A 79 -4.21 18.38 8.97
N ALA A 80 -3.98 17.95 7.72
CA ALA A 80 -2.94 18.51 6.87
C ALA A 80 -3.09 20.03 6.74
N THR A 81 -2.04 20.75 7.12
CA THR A 81 -1.97 22.21 7.07
C THR A 81 -1.39 22.68 5.73
N SER A 82 -1.56 23.97 5.41
CA SER A 82 -1.11 24.53 4.12
C SER A 82 0.41 24.58 3.96
N ASP A 83 1.16 24.58 5.07
CA ASP A 83 2.62 24.50 5.10
C ASP A 83 3.14 23.06 4.94
N ASN A 84 2.26 22.06 4.83
CA ASN A 84 2.59 20.66 4.65
C ASN A 84 2.19 20.14 3.26
N ILE A 85 3.04 20.40 2.27
CA ILE A 85 2.74 20.06 0.86
C ILE A 85 2.51 18.56 0.68
N ALA A 86 3.37 17.71 1.26
CA ALA A 86 3.22 16.26 1.14
C ALA A 86 1.91 15.78 1.78
N GLY A 87 1.58 16.32 2.96
CA GLY A 87 0.30 16.09 3.63
C GLY A 87 -0.91 16.48 2.81
N GLN A 88 -0.87 17.64 2.14
CA GLN A 88 -1.94 18.09 1.25
C GLN A 88 -2.15 17.14 0.07
N LEU A 89 -1.07 16.60 -0.50
CA LEU A 89 -1.16 15.64 -1.62
C LEU A 89 -1.71 14.29 -1.18
N LEU A 90 -1.23 13.75 -0.05
CA LEU A 90 -1.75 12.50 0.53
C LEU A 90 -3.23 12.64 0.89
N SER A 91 -3.60 13.75 1.52
CA SER A 91 -4.98 14.07 1.89
C SER A 91 -5.88 14.23 0.68
N GLY A 92 -5.42 14.96 -0.34
CA GLY A 92 -6.15 15.12 -1.60
C GLY A 92 -6.35 13.80 -2.33
N ALA A 93 -5.36 12.91 -2.35
CA ALA A 93 -5.49 11.59 -2.96
C ALA A 93 -6.52 10.73 -2.20
N ALA A 94 -6.47 10.70 -0.87
CA ALA A 94 -7.41 9.96 -0.04
C ALA A 94 -8.84 10.53 -0.12
N GLU A 95 -8.99 11.85 -0.20
CA GLU A 95 -10.28 12.53 -0.39
C GLU A 95 -10.94 12.10 -1.72
N LEU A 96 -10.15 11.97 -2.80
CA LEU A 96 -10.66 11.57 -4.11
C LEU A 96 -11.25 10.14 -4.09
N LEU A 97 -10.80 9.27 -3.19
CA LEU A 97 -11.35 7.91 -3.03
C LEU A 97 -12.71 7.90 -2.32
N LYS A 98 -13.10 8.99 -1.64
CA LYS A 98 -14.37 9.07 -0.92
C LYS A 98 -15.54 8.91 -1.89
N GLY A 99 -16.46 8.01 -1.58
CA GLY A 99 -17.63 7.72 -2.41
C GLY A 99 -17.35 6.79 -3.60
N LEU A 100 -16.11 6.38 -3.83
CA LEU A 100 -15.78 5.40 -4.86
C LEU A 100 -16.13 3.99 -4.34
N ASN A 101 -17.14 3.36 -4.94
CA ASN A 101 -17.51 1.97 -4.64
C ASN A 101 -16.77 1.01 -5.57
N VAL A 102 -15.82 0.25 -5.02
CA VAL A 102 -15.08 -0.76 -5.75
C VAL A 102 -15.71 -2.12 -5.48
N ARG A 103 -16.21 -2.79 -6.52
CA ARG A 103 -16.87 -4.09 -6.39
C ARG A 103 -15.88 -5.18 -6.75
N VAL A 104 -15.54 -6.01 -5.78
CA VAL A 104 -14.49 -7.04 -5.88
C VAL A 104 -15.13 -8.41 -5.85
N ALA A 105 -14.93 -9.19 -6.92
CA ALA A 105 -15.23 -10.61 -6.89
C ALA A 105 -14.07 -11.37 -6.25
N THR A 106 -14.43 -12.34 -5.42
CA THR A 106 -13.49 -13.19 -4.70
C THR A 106 -13.83 -14.66 -4.91
N ASN A 107 -12.88 -15.55 -4.68
CA ASN A 107 -13.17 -16.99 -4.59
C ASN A 107 -13.81 -17.35 -3.25
N ASN A 108 -14.12 -18.65 -3.07
CA ASN A 108 -14.73 -19.21 -1.87
C ASN A 108 -13.96 -18.98 -0.56
N ASP A 109 -12.65 -18.70 -0.63
CA ASP A 109 -11.83 -18.36 0.55
C ASP A 109 -11.68 -16.84 0.75
N GLY A 110 -12.31 -16.02 -0.09
CA GLY A 110 -12.34 -14.56 0.02
C GLY A 110 -11.15 -13.83 -0.63
N ARG A 111 -10.28 -14.53 -1.37
CA ARG A 111 -9.19 -13.90 -2.13
C ARG A 111 -9.75 -13.14 -3.30
N ALA A 112 -9.35 -11.88 -3.48
CA ALA A 112 -9.75 -11.05 -4.62
C ALA A 112 -9.26 -11.65 -5.95
N GLU A 113 -10.14 -11.72 -6.95
CA GLU A 113 -9.83 -12.27 -8.28
C GLU A 113 -10.22 -11.32 -9.43
N LYS A 114 -11.14 -10.37 -9.21
CA LYS A 114 -11.58 -9.44 -10.25
C LYS A 114 -12.20 -8.17 -9.67
N ILE A 115 -12.11 -7.06 -10.40
CA ILE A 115 -12.85 -5.83 -10.09
C ILE A 115 -14.03 -5.76 -11.05
N VAL A 116 -15.21 -6.19 -10.59
CA VAL A 116 -16.36 -6.42 -11.48
C VAL A 116 -16.88 -5.14 -12.14
N ASN A 117 -16.69 -3.98 -11.50
CA ASN A 117 -17.11 -2.69 -12.02
C ASN A 117 -15.95 -1.83 -12.55
N TYR A 118 -14.83 -2.43 -12.97
CA TYR A 118 -13.66 -1.69 -13.47
C TYR A 118 -14.00 -0.71 -14.61
N ALA A 119 -14.86 -1.11 -15.55
CA ALA A 119 -15.28 -0.26 -16.66
C ALA A 119 -16.01 1.02 -16.19
N GLU A 120 -16.77 0.94 -15.09
CA GLU A 120 -17.45 2.09 -14.48
C GLU A 120 -16.50 2.97 -13.65
N LEU A 121 -15.49 2.34 -13.04
CA LEU A 121 -14.47 3.02 -12.24
C LEU A 121 -13.47 3.79 -13.10
N ARG A 122 -13.10 3.25 -14.27
CA ARG A 122 -12.07 3.80 -15.15
C ARG A 122 -12.24 5.29 -15.45
N PRO A 123 -13.38 5.80 -15.94
CA PRO A 123 -13.55 7.23 -16.19
C PRO A 123 -13.49 8.08 -14.92
N LYS A 124 -13.89 7.54 -13.76
CA LYS A 124 -13.78 8.24 -12.47
C LYS A 124 -12.33 8.36 -12.04
N MET A 125 -11.57 7.27 -12.15
CA MET A 125 -10.13 7.24 -11.88
C MET A 125 -9.36 8.20 -12.79
N ASP A 126 -9.75 8.27 -14.06
CA ASP A 126 -9.19 9.19 -15.05
C ASP A 126 -9.36 10.67 -14.64
N ASP A 127 -10.57 11.07 -14.22
CA ASP A 127 -10.85 12.40 -13.65
C ASP A 127 -10.08 12.65 -12.32
N MET A 128 -9.95 11.62 -11.47
CA MET A 128 -9.15 11.72 -10.24
C MET A 128 -7.68 11.99 -10.54
N CYS A 129 -7.10 11.35 -11.57
CA CYS A 129 -5.73 11.62 -12.00
C CYS A 129 -5.54 13.09 -12.40
N ASP A 130 -6.45 13.64 -13.21
CA ASP A 130 -6.38 15.06 -13.62
C ASP A 130 -6.48 16.02 -12.41
N LYS A 131 -7.35 15.72 -11.44
CA LYS A 131 -7.47 16.49 -10.19
C LYS A 131 -6.21 16.40 -9.33
N LEU A 132 -5.62 15.21 -9.20
CA LEU A 132 -4.40 14.99 -8.43
C LEU A 132 -3.21 15.72 -9.05
N ILE A 133 -3.04 15.64 -10.38
CA ILE A 133 -1.98 16.37 -11.09
C ILE A 133 -2.14 17.88 -10.90
N LYS A 134 -3.36 18.40 -11.01
CA LYS A 134 -3.64 19.82 -10.78
C LYS A 134 -3.23 20.24 -9.35
N LYS A 135 -3.63 19.48 -8.32
CA LYS A 135 -3.23 19.76 -6.94
C LYS A 135 -1.70 19.72 -6.78
N MET A 136 -1.04 18.74 -7.40
CA MET A 136 0.41 18.61 -7.36
C MET A 136 1.14 19.80 -7.99
N TYR A 137 0.74 20.25 -9.18
CA TYR A 137 1.33 21.43 -9.81
C TYR A 137 0.99 22.73 -9.10
N GLN A 138 -0.16 22.82 -8.43
CA GLN A 138 -0.47 23.99 -7.60
C GLN A 138 0.42 24.05 -6.34
N ALA A 139 0.67 22.89 -5.72
CA ALA A 139 1.50 22.82 -4.51
C ALA A 139 3.00 22.91 -4.81
N ILE A 140 3.44 22.42 -5.98
CA ILE A 140 4.82 22.41 -6.44
C ILE A 140 4.88 22.92 -7.89
N PRO A 141 4.76 24.25 -8.14
CA PRO A 141 4.68 24.80 -9.50
C PRO A 141 5.83 24.42 -10.41
N GLN A 142 7.05 24.34 -9.87
CA GLN A 142 8.25 23.91 -10.59
C GLN A 142 8.15 22.48 -11.16
N MET A 143 7.32 21.62 -10.56
CA MET A 143 7.12 20.25 -11.03
C MET A 143 6.52 20.20 -12.44
N SER A 144 5.69 21.19 -12.79
CA SER A 144 5.07 21.26 -14.13
C SER A 144 6.08 21.46 -15.26
N GLN A 145 7.26 22.02 -14.95
CA GLN A 145 8.36 22.20 -15.91
C GLN A 145 9.25 20.95 -16.00
N LEU A 146 9.35 20.18 -14.92
CA LEU A 146 10.21 19.00 -14.84
C LEU A 146 9.53 17.74 -15.35
N VAL A 147 8.24 17.57 -15.05
CA VAL A 147 7.44 16.42 -15.44
C VAL A 147 6.21 16.94 -16.16
N PRO A 148 6.13 16.79 -17.49
CA PRO A 148 4.98 17.24 -18.26
C PRO A 148 3.70 16.49 -17.85
N LYS A 149 2.55 17.12 -18.08
CA LYS A 149 1.24 16.59 -17.65
C LYS A 149 0.93 15.22 -18.23
N GLU A 150 1.08 15.06 -19.55
CA GLU A 150 0.65 13.84 -20.25
C GLU A 150 1.45 12.58 -19.84
N PRO A 151 2.80 12.59 -19.79
CA PRO A 151 3.57 11.45 -19.29
C PRO A 151 3.21 11.08 -17.84
N LEU A 152 2.99 12.06 -16.98
CA LEU A 152 2.56 11.82 -15.60
C LEU A 152 1.17 11.19 -15.55
N ARG A 153 0.23 11.72 -16.34
CA ARG A 153 -1.13 11.19 -16.45
C ARG A 153 -1.12 9.75 -16.96
N GLN A 154 -0.34 9.47 -17.99
CA GLN A 154 -0.16 8.12 -18.50
C GLN A 154 0.40 7.19 -17.42
N GLN A 155 1.45 7.59 -16.71
CA GLN A 155 2.02 6.79 -15.63
C GLN A 155 1.02 6.51 -14.50
N LEU A 156 0.21 7.50 -14.10
CA LEU A 156 -0.85 7.29 -13.11
C LEU A 156 -1.90 6.30 -13.62
N MET A 157 -2.36 6.45 -14.86
CA MET A 157 -3.34 5.54 -15.46
C MET A 157 -2.78 4.12 -15.66
N GLU A 158 -1.50 3.99 -16.00
CA GLU A 158 -0.80 2.71 -16.04
C GLU A 158 -0.79 2.02 -14.68
N SER A 159 -0.79 2.77 -13.57
CA SER A 159 -0.89 2.22 -12.20
C SER A 159 -2.33 1.85 -11.80
N LEU A 160 -3.34 2.29 -12.56
CA LEU A 160 -4.76 2.09 -12.30
C LEU A 160 -5.40 1.11 -13.31
N THR A 161 -4.60 0.22 -13.91
CA THR A 161 -5.14 -0.92 -14.68
C THR A 161 -5.82 -1.91 -13.73
N GLU A 162 -6.81 -2.65 -14.22
CA GLU A 162 -7.51 -3.66 -13.40
C GLU A 162 -6.53 -4.64 -12.76
N GLU A 163 -5.57 -5.12 -13.55
CA GLU A 163 -4.54 -6.06 -13.09
C GLU A 163 -3.71 -5.48 -11.93
N LYS A 164 -3.27 -4.22 -12.03
CA LYS A 164 -2.46 -3.60 -10.98
C LYS A 164 -3.26 -3.28 -9.73
N LEU A 165 -4.51 -2.81 -9.89
CA LEU A 165 -5.41 -2.60 -8.76
C LEU A 165 -5.70 -3.93 -8.03
N LEU A 166 -5.93 -5.01 -8.78
CA LEU A 166 -6.14 -6.33 -8.21
C LEU A 166 -4.90 -6.83 -7.47
N LYS A 167 -3.71 -6.70 -8.09
CA LYS A 167 -2.43 -7.02 -7.43
C LYS A 167 -2.23 -6.20 -6.17
N SER A 168 -2.60 -4.92 -6.18
CA SER A 168 -2.55 -4.07 -5.00
C SER A 168 -3.45 -4.60 -3.89
N MET A 169 -4.71 -4.96 -4.18
CA MET A 169 -5.61 -5.57 -3.18
C MET A 169 -5.06 -6.89 -2.60
N GLN A 170 -4.31 -7.66 -3.40
CA GLN A 170 -3.71 -8.92 -2.98
C GLN A 170 -2.40 -8.75 -2.18
N ASN A 171 -1.67 -7.66 -2.42
CA ASN A 171 -0.29 -7.48 -1.95
C ASN A 171 -0.13 -6.34 -0.95
N ALA A 172 -0.77 -5.18 -1.17
CA ALA A 172 -0.77 -4.07 -0.22
C ALA A 172 -1.42 -4.49 1.08
N THR A 173 -0.87 -4.03 2.19
CA THR A 173 -1.40 -4.27 3.53
C THR A 173 -2.77 -3.61 3.69
N SER A 174 -3.81 -4.42 3.94
CA SER A 174 -5.22 -4.04 4.00
C SER A 174 -6.03 -5.13 4.71
N VAL A 175 -7.33 -4.90 4.94
CA VAL A 175 -8.20 -5.92 5.57
C VAL A 175 -8.41 -7.18 4.73
N MET A 176 -8.11 -7.15 3.42
CA MET A 176 -8.31 -8.28 2.51
C MET A 176 -7.02 -9.00 2.12
N THR A 177 -5.85 -8.47 2.47
CA THR A 177 -4.55 -8.93 1.98
C THR A 177 -4.27 -10.40 2.27
N LEU A 178 -4.73 -10.88 3.43
CA LEU A 178 -4.50 -12.26 3.87
C LEU A 178 -5.64 -13.21 3.46
N ASN A 179 -6.75 -12.72 2.91
CA ASN A 179 -7.89 -13.56 2.57
C ASN A 179 -7.51 -14.60 1.51
N GLY A 180 -7.93 -15.84 1.75
CA GLY A 180 -7.59 -17.01 0.94
C GLY A 180 -6.14 -17.46 1.03
N LYS A 181 -5.31 -16.84 1.87
CA LYS A 181 -3.95 -17.32 2.14
C LYS A 181 -3.96 -18.38 3.23
N THR A 182 -3.05 -19.34 3.08
CA THR A 182 -2.62 -20.22 4.17
C THR A 182 -1.21 -19.82 4.54
N VAL A 183 -1.03 -19.24 5.72
CA VAL A 183 0.25 -18.71 6.18
C VAL A 183 0.81 -19.56 7.30
N MET A 184 2.12 -19.61 7.40
CA MET A 184 2.84 -20.40 8.39
C MET A 184 4.00 -19.58 8.94
N THR A 185 4.30 -19.73 10.23
CA THR A 185 5.49 -19.11 10.82
C THR A 185 6.75 -19.52 10.07
N GLY A 186 7.53 -18.53 9.63
CA GLY A 186 8.75 -18.72 8.84
C GLY A 186 8.54 -18.76 7.33
N ALA A 187 7.29 -18.87 6.85
CA ALA A 187 6.99 -18.82 5.42
C ALA A 187 7.36 -17.45 4.84
N GLN A 188 7.82 -17.47 3.58
CA GLN A 188 8.22 -16.27 2.84
C GLN A 188 7.42 -16.15 1.54
N GLU A 189 7.11 -14.93 1.17
CA GLU A 189 6.46 -14.58 -0.09
C GLU A 189 7.23 -13.44 -0.74
N GLU A 190 7.51 -13.57 -2.04
CA GLU A 190 8.02 -12.48 -2.86
C GLU A 190 6.86 -11.88 -3.66
N TYR A 191 6.82 -10.56 -3.74
CA TYR A 191 5.81 -9.83 -4.51
C TYR A 191 6.40 -8.54 -5.09
N VAL A 192 5.68 -7.96 -6.04
CA VAL A 192 6.00 -6.63 -6.59
C VAL A 192 4.92 -5.66 -6.09
N ASN A 193 5.34 -4.57 -5.46
CA ASN A 193 4.41 -3.54 -4.99
C ASN A 193 3.95 -2.62 -6.14
N GLU A 194 3.09 -1.66 -5.81
CA GLU A 194 2.47 -0.72 -6.76
C GLU A 194 3.49 0.16 -7.50
N GLN A 195 4.67 0.34 -6.93
CA GLN A 195 5.77 1.13 -7.49
C GLN A 195 6.70 0.30 -8.39
N GLY A 196 6.46 -1.01 -8.52
CA GLY A 196 7.32 -1.92 -9.26
C GLY A 196 8.50 -2.44 -8.45
N MET A 197 8.56 -2.18 -7.14
CA MET A 197 9.64 -2.67 -6.28
C MET A 197 9.42 -4.13 -5.92
N LYS A 198 10.48 -4.94 -6.04
CA LYS A 198 10.47 -6.31 -5.53
C LYS A 198 10.56 -6.27 -4.01
N MET A 199 9.62 -6.94 -3.36
CA MET A 199 9.47 -7.01 -1.92
C MET A 199 9.50 -8.46 -1.48
N LYS A 200 9.94 -8.68 -0.25
CA LYS A 200 9.91 -9.97 0.43
C LYS A 200 9.15 -9.82 1.74
N ARG A 201 8.20 -10.71 2.00
CA ARG A 201 7.38 -10.76 3.22
C ARG A 201 7.63 -12.05 4.00
N LEU A 202 7.90 -11.93 5.29
CA LEU A 202 8.04 -13.03 6.24
C LEU A 202 6.83 -13.07 7.17
N TYR A 203 6.29 -14.27 7.42
CA TYR A 203 5.11 -14.48 8.25
C TYR A 203 5.45 -15.06 9.63
N PHE A 204 4.76 -14.60 10.66
CA PHE A 204 4.75 -15.18 12.01
C PHE A 204 3.31 -15.33 12.47
N VAL A 205 2.92 -16.54 12.84
CA VAL A 205 1.55 -16.90 13.22
C VAL A 205 1.51 -17.29 14.69
N ASN A 206 0.60 -16.68 15.44
CA ASN A 206 0.30 -17.04 16.83
C ASN A 206 -1.22 -17.03 17.05
N GLY A 207 -1.86 -18.19 16.88
CA GLY A 207 -3.32 -18.29 16.91
C GLY A 207 -3.96 -17.45 15.81
N LYS A 208 -4.77 -16.46 16.17
CA LYS A 208 -5.43 -15.49 15.26
C LYS A 208 -4.65 -14.20 15.05
N ASN A 209 -3.48 -14.08 15.67
CA ASN A 209 -2.56 -12.97 15.46
C ASN A 209 -1.53 -13.36 14.38
N ILE A 210 -1.33 -12.49 13.40
CA ILE A 210 -0.39 -12.70 12.30
C ILE A 210 0.48 -11.46 12.19
N VAL A 211 1.79 -11.61 12.32
CA VAL A 211 2.75 -10.54 12.08
C VAL A 211 3.43 -10.80 10.73
N THR A 212 3.50 -9.78 9.89
CA THR A 212 4.23 -9.80 8.64
C THR A 212 5.32 -8.75 8.65
N ASN A 213 6.54 -9.14 8.27
CA ASN A 213 7.64 -8.20 8.04
C ASN A 213 7.96 -8.19 6.55
N SER A 214 7.71 -7.06 5.88
CA SER A 214 8.05 -6.84 4.48
C SER A 214 9.33 -5.99 4.39
N SER A 215 10.21 -6.31 3.46
CA SER A 215 11.36 -5.46 3.12
C SER A 215 11.62 -5.46 1.62
N MET A 216 12.28 -4.42 1.13
CA MET A 216 12.77 -4.40 -0.25
C MET A 216 13.72 -5.58 -0.50
N ASN A 217 13.59 -6.20 -1.67
CA ASN A 217 14.38 -7.35 -2.13
C ASN A 217 14.88 -7.07 -3.55
N MET A 218 15.61 -5.97 -3.72
CA MET A 218 16.19 -5.56 -4.99
C MET A 218 17.71 -5.38 -4.84
N SER A 219 18.44 -5.84 -5.85
CA SER A 219 19.84 -5.49 -6.03
C SER A 219 20.00 -4.03 -6.45
N LYS A 220 21.23 -3.51 -6.35
CA LYS A 220 21.59 -2.16 -6.84
C LYS A 220 21.25 -2.00 -8.33
N ASP A 221 21.50 -3.03 -9.14
CA ASP A 221 21.26 -3.00 -10.59
C ASP A 221 19.77 -3.00 -10.93
N GLU A 222 18.97 -3.77 -10.20
CA GLU A 222 17.51 -3.76 -10.37
C GLU A 222 16.91 -2.42 -9.97
N LEU A 223 17.39 -1.82 -8.86
CA LEU A 223 16.95 -0.49 -8.44
C LEU A 223 17.35 0.57 -9.49
N LYS A 224 18.58 0.51 -10.00
CA LYS A 224 19.05 1.37 -11.09
C LYS A 224 18.16 1.25 -12.32
N ALA A 225 17.86 0.02 -12.76
CA ALA A 225 17.00 -0.22 -13.92
C ALA A 225 15.58 0.33 -13.71
N LEU A 226 15.01 0.15 -12.51
CA LEU A 226 13.70 0.69 -12.16
C LEU A 226 13.69 2.23 -12.23
N LEU A 227 14.69 2.89 -11.63
CA LEU A 227 14.80 4.35 -11.63
C LEU A 227 14.99 4.91 -13.04
N ILE A 228 15.82 4.28 -13.88
CA ILE A 228 15.99 4.68 -15.29
C ILE A 228 14.66 4.58 -16.02
N ALA A 229 13.96 3.46 -15.90
CA ALA A 229 12.69 3.26 -16.58
C ALA A 229 11.62 4.30 -16.15
N GLN A 230 11.59 4.68 -14.87
CA GLN A 230 10.69 5.73 -14.38
C GLN A 230 11.07 7.11 -14.96
N VAL A 231 12.35 7.43 -15.00
CA VAL A 231 12.84 8.71 -15.54
C VAL A 231 12.58 8.80 -17.05
N GLU A 232 12.85 7.74 -17.81
CA GLU A 232 12.55 7.70 -19.26
C GLU A 232 11.08 7.97 -19.55
N LYS A 233 10.19 7.44 -18.70
CA LYS A 233 8.75 7.65 -18.83
C LYS A 233 8.33 9.06 -18.43
N LEU A 234 8.78 9.56 -17.29
CA LEU A 234 8.26 10.81 -16.69
C LEU A 234 8.99 12.07 -17.18
N ALA A 235 10.27 11.94 -17.50
CA ALA A 235 11.20 13.02 -17.79
C ALA A 235 12.08 12.68 -19.00
N PRO A 236 11.50 12.37 -20.18
CA PRO A 236 12.24 11.85 -21.33
C PRO A 236 13.34 12.81 -21.82
N ALA A 237 13.12 14.13 -21.71
CA ALA A 237 14.11 15.14 -22.10
C ALA A 237 15.34 15.17 -21.17
N GLN A 238 15.19 14.73 -19.92
CA GLN A 238 16.26 14.67 -18.93
C GLN A 238 16.87 13.26 -18.80
N ALA A 239 16.27 12.27 -19.46
CA ALA A 239 16.61 10.86 -19.27
C ALA A 239 18.05 10.53 -19.61
N ASP A 240 18.60 11.05 -20.71
CA ASP A 240 19.97 10.76 -21.12
C ASP A 240 21.00 11.33 -20.13
N MET A 241 20.78 12.57 -19.66
CA MET A 241 21.61 13.18 -18.62
C MET A 241 21.56 12.38 -17.32
N ILE A 242 20.37 11.94 -16.90
CA ILE A 242 20.20 11.16 -15.67
C ILE A 242 20.86 9.79 -15.81
N LYS A 243 20.69 9.09 -16.94
CA LYS A 243 21.34 7.79 -17.21
C LYS A 243 22.86 7.89 -17.16
N GLN A 244 23.45 8.93 -17.76
CA GLN A 244 24.90 9.13 -17.76
C GLN A 244 25.48 9.34 -16.36
N ASN A 245 24.70 9.93 -15.45
CA ASN A 245 25.15 10.27 -14.10
C ASN A 245 24.60 9.34 -13.01
N ILE A 246 23.73 8.39 -13.32
CA ILE A 246 22.98 7.63 -12.31
C ILE A 246 23.89 6.84 -11.38
N ASP A 247 25.01 6.30 -11.88
CA ASP A 247 25.97 5.57 -11.06
C ASP A 247 26.60 6.49 -10.01
N THR A 248 27.00 7.70 -10.41
CA THR A 248 27.51 8.74 -9.50
C THR A 248 26.45 9.16 -8.47
N VAL A 249 25.19 9.29 -8.88
CA VAL A 249 24.10 9.66 -7.97
C VAL A 249 23.77 8.53 -6.98
N ILE A 250 23.84 7.26 -7.39
CA ILE A 250 23.68 6.12 -6.48
C ILE A 250 24.88 6.03 -5.53
N GLU A 251 26.12 6.15 -6.03
CA GLU A 251 27.35 6.03 -5.23
C GLU A 251 27.53 7.15 -4.20
N SER A 252 27.11 8.37 -4.54
CA SER A 252 27.05 9.49 -3.60
C SER A 252 26.02 9.29 -2.48
N GLY A 253 25.19 8.25 -2.57
CA GLY A 253 24.12 7.96 -1.62
C GLY A 253 22.88 8.85 -1.79
N MET A 254 22.85 9.69 -2.83
CA MET A 254 21.70 10.53 -3.16
C MET A 254 20.53 9.73 -3.73
N LEU A 255 20.77 8.54 -4.31
CA LEU A 255 19.74 7.58 -4.71
C LEU A 255 19.81 6.31 -3.86
N LYS A 256 19.55 6.46 -2.57
CA LYS A 256 19.25 5.33 -1.67
C LYS A 256 17.75 5.17 -1.55
N MET A 257 17.27 3.95 -1.73
CA MET A 257 15.89 3.55 -1.49
C MET A 257 15.89 2.28 -0.65
N ASP A 258 15.23 2.32 0.51
CA ASP A 258 14.93 1.14 1.31
C ASP A 258 13.51 1.29 1.84
N MET A 259 12.80 0.18 1.95
CA MET A 259 11.44 0.14 2.44
C MET A 259 11.29 -1.04 3.37
N LYS A 260 10.78 -0.77 4.57
CA LYS A 260 10.44 -1.78 5.57
C LYS A 260 9.03 -1.54 6.06
N GLU A 261 8.29 -2.63 6.23
CA GLU A 261 6.94 -2.62 6.76
C GLU A 261 6.81 -3.75 7.79
N THR A 262 6.23 -3.44 8.95
CA THR A 262 5.73 -4.44 9.88
C THR A 262 4.22 -4.26 9.97
N ALA A 263 3.47 -5.32 9.69
CA ALA A 263 2.02 -5.34 9.87
C ALA A 263 1.62 -6.42 10.86
N THR A 264 0.73 -6.08 11.80
CA THR A 264 0.16 -7.02 12.77
C THR A 264 -1.34 -7.08 12.56
N TYR A 265 -1.84 -8.27 12.23
CA TYR A 265 -3.24 -8.57 12.02
C TYR A 265 -3.79 -9.33 13.22
N ASP A 266 -4.94 -8.90 13.72
CA ASP A 266 -5.75 -9.68 14.66
C ASP A 266 -7.04 -10.09 13.96
N LEU A 267 -7.35 -11.38 13.96
CA LEU A 267 -8.58 -11.89 13.35
C LEU A 267 -9.69 -12.12 14.38
N LEU A 268 -10.93 -11.91 13.93
CA LEU A 268 -12.16 -12.33 14.61
C LEU A 268 -12.38 -13.84 14.45
N ASP A 269 -13.35 -14.38 15.21
CA ASP A 269 -13.75 -15.79 15.12
C ASP A 269 -14.40 -16.17 13.79
N ASP A 270 -14.95 -15.19 13.07
CA ASP A 270 -15.50 -15.35 11.74
C ASP A 270 -14.42 -15.23 10.63
N GLY A 271 -13.15 -15.09 11.00
CA GLY A 271 -12.02 -14.98 10.08
C GLY A 271 -11.82 -13.59 9.46
N TRP A 272 -12.72 -12.64 9.70
CA TRP A 272 -12.49 -11.25 9.31
C TRP A 272 -11.42 -10.61 10.18
N VAL A 273 -10.75 -9.60 9.63
CA VAL A 273 -9.82 -8.78 10.40
C VAL A 273 -10.59 -8.00 11.48
N LYS A 274 -10.14 -8.10 12.72
CA LYS A 274 -10.54 -7.22 13.83
C LYS A 274 -9.75 -5.92 13.77
N SER A 275 -8.43 -6.03 13.64
CA SER A 275 -7.53 -4.89 13.53
C SER A 275 -6.30 -5.20 12.71
N VAL A 276 -5.72 -4.16 12.09
CA VAL A 276 -4.38 -4.18 11.50
C VAL A 276 -3.61 -2.98 12.04
N THR A 277 -2.40 -3.20 12.54
CA THR A 277 -1.44 -2.12 12.82
C THR A 277 -0.29 -2.23 11.85
N VAL A 278 0.09 -1.14 11.20
CA VAL A 278 1.11 -1.10 10.16
C VAL A 278 2.11 -0.01 10.47
N ASP A 279 3.37 -0.37 10.60
CA ASP A 279 4.50 0.54 10.72
C ASP A 279 5.33 0.44 9.44
N THR A 280 5.50 1.55 8.73
CA THR A 280 6.35 1.62 7.54
C THR A 280 7.47 2.61 7.75
N THR A 281 8.67 2.23 7.31
CA THR A 281 9.82 3.12 7.16
C THR A 281 10.23 3.10 5.70
N THR A 282 10.28 4.29 5.10
CA THR A 282 10.77 4.47 3.73
C THR A 282 11.94 5.42 3.76
N ASP A 283 13.10 4.92 3.37
CA ASP A 283 14.30 5.71 3.17
C ASP A 283 14.36 6.10 1.69
N THR A 284 14.41 7.39 1.39
CA THR A 284 14.53 7.90 0.02
C THR A 284 15.40 9.14 0.02
N MET A 285 16.46 9.14 -0.80
CA MET A 285 17.35 10.30 -1.00
C MET A 285 17.91 10.91 0.31
N GLY A 286 18.24 10.05 1.28
CA GLY A 286 18.79 10.47 2.58
C GLY A 286 17.75 10.99 3.58
N GLN A 287 16.46 10.90 3.26
CA GLN A 287 15.36 11.19 4.17
C GLN A 287 14.64 9.90 4.56
N THR A 288 14.34 9.77 5.85
CA THR A 288 13.57 8.63 6.40
C THR A 288 12.16 9.08 6.73
N ALA A 289 11.19 8.72 5.89
CA ALA A 289 9.78 8.89 6.20
C ALA A 289 9.28 7.70 7.03
N LYS A 290 8.39 7.98 7.99
CA LYS A 290 7.73 6.97 8.80
C LYS A 290 6.23 7.14 8.72
N SER A 291 5.51 6.04 8.65
CA SER A 291 4.06 6.05 8.79
C SER A 291 3.58 4.97 9.73
N HIS A 292 2.57 5.30 10.52
CA HIS A 292 1.86 4.40 11.41
C HIS A 292 0.39 4.38 11.00
N THR A 293 -0.16 3.21 10.73
CA THR A 293 -1.57 3.05 10.37
C THR A 293 -2.25 2.04 11.28
N VAL A 294 -3.41 2.41 11.82
CA VAL A 294 -4.27 1.51 12.58
C VAL A 294 -5.60 1.38 11.85
N ILE A 295 -5.97 0.15 11.54
CA ILE A 295 -7.24 -0.23 10.94
C ILE A 295 -8.01 -1.01 12.01
N THR A 296 -9.23 -0.60 12.36
CA THR A 296 -10.04 -1.28 13.40
C THR A 296 -11.47 -1.46 12.92
N CYS A 297 -12.01 -2.68 13.05
CA CYS A 297 -13.42 -2.96 12.83
C CYS A 297 -14.26 -2.26 13.93
N LYS A 298 -15.22 -1.44 13.51
CA LYS A 298 -16.23 -0.85 14.39
C LYS A 298 -17.35 -1.83 14.72
#